data_AF-A0A7S8F4W2-F1
#
_entry.id   AF-A0A7S8F4W2-F1
#
_cell.length_a   1.000
_cell.length_b   1.000
_cell.length_c   1.000
_cell.angle_alpha   90.00
_cell.angle_beta   90.00
_cell.angle_gamma   90.00
#
_symmetry.space_group_name_H-M   'P 1'
#
loop_
_entity.id
_entity.type
_entity.pdbx_description
1 polymer ?
#
loop_
_entity_poly.entity_id
_entity_poly.type
_entity_poly.pdbx_seq_one_letter_code
_entity_poly.pdbx_strand_id
1 'polypeptide(L)' 'MADEKKTSPAEFIRQVQTEARKVVWPSREETVRTAIFVFIMMLILGVFFLSIDTLFSAAMQWLLSLA' A
#
# COMPACT_ATOMS: atom_id res chain seq x y z
N MET A 1 -21.22 -28.67 -34.82
CA MET A 1 -19.76 -28.45 -34.93
C MET A 1 -19.46 -27.18 -34.15
N ALA A 2 -19.25 -27.32 -32.84
CA ALA A 2 -18.98 -26.22 -31.93
C ALA A 2 -17.46 -26.11 -31.80
N ASP A 3 -16.85 -25.26 -32.61
CA ASP A 3 -15.48 -24.81 -32.38
C ASP A 3 -15.59 -23.43 -31.73
N GLU A 4 -15.58 -23.42 -30.40
CA GLU A 4 -15.58 -22.19 -29.61
C GLU A 4 -14.37 -21.36 -29.99
N LYS A 5 -14.60 -20.12 -30.44
CA LYS A 5 -13.64 -19.03 -30.44
C LYS A 5 -13.05 -18.85 -29.03
N LYS A 6 -12.04 -19.63 -28.67
CA LYS A 6 -11.15 -19.34 -27.56
C LYS A 6 -9.92 -18.77 -28.18
N THR A 7 -9.62 -17.51 -27.86
CA THR A 7 -8.36 -16.87 -28.20
C THR A 7 -7.25 -17.89 -27.96
N SER A 8 -6.52 -18.24 -29.01
CA SER A 8 -5.43 -19.20 -28.88
C SER A 8 -4.50 -18.71 -27.76
N PRO A 9 -3.99 -19.56 -26.86
CA PRO A 9 -3.05 -19.15 -25.82
C PRO A 9 -1.88 -18.32 -26.36
N ALA A 10 -1.48 -18.57 -27.62
CA ALA A 10 -0.47 -17.79 -28.33
C ALA A 10 -0.92 -16.35 -28.66
N GLU A 11 -2.18 -16.15 -29.06
CA GLU A 11 -2.75 -14.82 -29.31
C GLU A 11 -2.91 -14.03 -28.01
N PHE A 12 -3.30 -14.69 -26.92
CA PHE A 12 -3.41 -14.07 -25.60
C PHE A 12 -2.06 -13.52 -25.11
N ILE A 13 -0.97 -14.28 -25.22
CA ILE A 13 0.39 -13.81 -24.88
C ILE A 13 0.75 -12.57 -25.71
N ARG A 14 0.40 -12.56 -27.00
CA ARG A 14 0.66 -11.42 -27.91
C ARG A 14 -0.13 -10.17 -27.50
N GLN A 15 -1.38 -10.35 -27.08
CA GLN A 15 -2.22 -9.27 -26.55
C GLN A 15 -1.65 -8.73 -25.23
N VAL A 16 -1.26 -9.60 -24.28
CA VAL A 16 -0.65 -9.19 -23.00
C VAL A 16 0.65 -8.42 -23.24
N GLN A 17 1.52 -8.85 -24.16
CA GLN A 17 2.72 -8.07 -24.50
C GLN A 17 2.39 -6.70 -25.10
N THR A 18 1.31 -6.60 -25.89
CA THR A 18 0.87 -5.34 -26.48
C THR A 18 0.34 -4.38 -25.41
N GLU A 19 -0.42 -4.87 -24.44
CA GLU A 19 -0.93 -4.08 -23.31
C GLU A 19 0.17 -3.75 -22.29
N ALA A 20 1.10 -4.67 -22.03
CA ALA A 20 2.23 -4.45 -21.14
C ALA A 20 3.14 -3.31 -21.61
N ARG A 21 3.26 -3.09 -22.92
CA ARG A 21 4.00 -1.95 -23.49
C ARG A 21 3.33 -0.59 -23.23
N LYS A 22 2.04 -0.57 -22.90
CA LYS A 22 1.33 0.66 -22.50
C LYS A 22 1.52 0.99 -21.03
N VAL A 23 2.11 0.09 -20.24
CA VAL A 23 2.41 0.33 -18.82
C VAL A 23 3.57 1.31 -18.72
N VAL A 24 3.25 2.54 -18.33
CA VAL A 24 4.25 3.55 -18.01
C VAL A 24 4.64 3.35 -16.54
N TRP A 25 5.85 2.84 -16.33
CA TRP A 25 6.40 2.72 -14.98
C TRP A 25 6.86 4.09 -14.49
N PRO A 26 6.57 4.43 -13.23
CA PRO A 26 6.96 5.71 -12.66
C PRO A 26 8.47 5.86 -12.65
N SER A 27 8.93 7.09 -12.78
CA SER A 27 10.35 7.38 -12.64
C SER A 27 10.80 7.14 -11.18
N ARG A 28 12.11 6.93 -10.98
CA ARG A 28 12.68 6.80 -9.62
C ARG A 28 12.35 8.03 -8.77
N GLU A 29 12.32 9.21 -9.37
CA GLU A 29 11.99 10.46 -8.67
C GLU A 29 10.52 10.49 -8.21
N GLU A 30 9.58 10.11 -9.07
CA GLU A 30 8.15 10.03 -8.72
C GLU A 30 7.90 9.01 -7.61
N THR A 31 8.60 7.87 -7.67
CA THR A 31 8.52 6.81 -6.67
C THR A 31 9.01 7.31 -5.31
N VAL A 32 10.18 7.95 -5.27
CA VAL A 32 10.74 8.49 -4.02
C VAL A 32 9.87 9.61 -3.47
N ARG A 33 9.36 10.51 -4.33
CA ARG A 33 8.48 11.59 -3.91
C ARG A 33 7.21 11.04 -3.25
N THR A 34 6.56 10.05 -3.88
CA THR A 34 5.38 9.40 -3.32
C THR A 34 5.69 8.68 -2.01
N ALA A 35 6.85 8.00 -1.92
CA ALA A 35 7.30 7.36 -0.69
C ALA A 35 7.51 8.37 0.46
N ILE A 36 8.07 9.56 0.19
CA ILE A 36 8.24 10.62 1.18
C ILE A 36 6.89 11.08 1.74
N PHE A 37 5.89 11.30 0.87
CA PHE A 37 4.54 11.69 1.32
C PHE A 37 3.93 10.63 2.26
N VAL A 38 3.99 9.35 1.87
CA VAL A 38 3.50 8.25 2.70
C VAL A 38 4.27 8.15 4.01
N PHE A 39 5.59 8.31 3.96
CA PHE A 39 6.45 8.27 5.14
C PHE A 39 6.12 9.37 6.15
N ILE A 40 5.89 10.60 5.69
CA ILE A 40 5.47 11.71 6.56
C ILE A 40 4.13 11.40 7.23
N MET A 41 3.14 10.94 6.47
CA MET A 41 1.83 10.58 7.03
C MET A 41 1.95 9.45 8.06
N MET A 42 2.76 8.44 7.76
CA MET A 42 3.06 7.33 8.68
C MET A 42 3.72 7.83 9.97
N LEU A 43 4.68 8.76 9.89
CA LEU A 43 5.32 9.36 11.06
C LEU A 43 4.33 10.13 11.92
N ILE A 44 3.46 10.95 11.31
CA ILE A 44 2.43 11.71 12.03
C ILE A 44 1.52 10.77 12.81
N LEU A 45 0.98 9.75 12.14
CA LEU A 45 0.11 8.75 12.77
C LEU A 45 0.86 7.96 13.85
N GLY A 46 2.11 7.58 13.59
CA GLY A 46 2.94 6.86 14.55
C GLY A 46 3.18 7.64 15.84
N VAL A 47 3.49 8.94 15.73
CA VAL A 47 3.65 9.83 16.91
C VAL A 47 2.33 10.02 17.64
N PHE A 48 1.22 10.17 16.91
CA PHE A 48 -0.11 10.31 17.51
C PHE A 48 -0.50 9.07 18.32
N PHE A 49 -0.38 7.88 17.74
CA PHE A 49 -0.68 6.63 18.46
C PHE A 49 0.24 6.44 19.66
N LEU A 50 1.56 6.61 19.48
CA LEU A 50 2.53 6.51 20.58
C LEU A 50 2.18 7.44 21.76
N SER A 51 1.73 8.66 21.47
CA SER A 51 1.31 9.61 22.49
C SER A 51 0.08 9.10 23.26
N ILE A 52 -0.93 8.61 22.54
CA ILE A 52 -2.14 8.04 23.14
C ILE A 52 -1.81 6.81 23.96
N ASP A 53 -1.04 5.87 23.43
CA ASP A 53 -0.66 4.64 24.13
C ASP A 53 0.05 4.94 25.45
N THR A 54 0.96 5.91 25.43
CA THR A 54 1.70 6.34 26.64
C THR A 54 0.77 6.99 27.66
N LEU A 55 -0.13 7.88 27.22
CA LEU A 55 -1.10 8.54 28.10
C LEU A 55 -2.06 7.54 28.73
N PHE A 56 -2.61 6.63 27.93
CA PHE A 56 -3.51 5.58 28.40
C PHE A 56 -2.81 4.63 29.35
N SER A 57 -1.55 4.23 29.06
CA SER A 57 -0.76 3.38 29.95
C SER A 57 -0.54 4.04 31.31
N ALA A 58 -0.17 5.33 31.33
CA ALA A 58 0.00 6.09 32.55
C ALA A 58 -1.31 6.24 33.34
N ALA A 59 -2.42 6.52 32.65
CA ALA A 59 -3.74 6.64 33.27
C ALA A 59 -4.19 5.30 33.89
N MET A 60 -3.95 4.18 33.20
CA MET A 60 -4.26 2.83 33.70
C MET A 60 -3.38 2.47 34.90
N GLN A 61 -2.09 2.77 34.87
CA GLN A 61 -1.20 2.56 36.02
C GLN A 61 -1.66 3.37 37.23
N TRP A 62 -2.05 4.63 37.01
CA TRP A 62 -2.59 5.47 38.07
C TRP A 62 -3.88 4.89 38.67
N LEU A 63 -4.81 4.43 37.82
CA LEU A 63 -6.05 3.80 38.27
C LEU A 63 -5.79 2.51 39.06
N LEU A 64 -4.90 1.64 38.57
CA LEU A 64 -4.53 0.40 39.25
C LEU A 64 -3.79 0.64 40.56
N SER A 65 -3.10 1.77 40.71
CA SER A 65 -2.44 2.13 41.98
C SER A 65 -3.41 2.63 43.06
N LEU A 66 -4.60 3.08 42.65
CA LEU A 66 -5.67 3.56 43.53
C LEU A 66 -6.65 2.48 43.95
N ALA A 67 -6.74 1.38 43.20
CA ALA A 67 -7.55 0.19 43.50
C ALA A 67 -6.79 -0.79 44.39
#